data_AF-A0A7X7S9A6-F1
#
_entry.id   AF-A0A7X7S9A6-F1
#
_cell.length_a   1.000
_cell.length_b   1.000
_cell.length_c   1.000
_cell.angle_alpha   90.00
_cell.angle_beta   90.00
_cell.angle_gamma   90.00
#
_symmetry.space_group_name_H-M   'P 1'
#
loop_
_entity.id
_entity.type
_entity.pdbx_description
1 polymer ?
#
loop_
_entity_poly.entity_id
_entity_poly.type
_entity_poly.pdbx_seq_one_letter_code
_entity_poly.pdbx_strand_id
1 'polypeptide(L)'
;MVNLTIDGIDISVPQGSTILQAAKEVGINIPTLCYHPDQAVKANCRICVCEVEGNRLLQAACSTPVFEGMKVKTRTPKVIEARKTILELILANHPQDCLNCIRNGICELQSLAGEYFIRDNPFELKTRGLAKDFSTPSIFRDPDKCVMCRRCIEACSVTQSVNALGIQDRGNQAIVVPTMGGSLMDSPCVLCGQCIHACPVGAIGEVEEIDKLLAAIADPGKVIVTQIAPAVRVAISEELGMAPGEIPMDVLVAGLRQLGFDYVLHTNFTADLTIIEEGNELLKRLKDGGTLPMFTSCSPGWINFCETFYPDLLDNLSTCKSPQQMFGALVKTYWAEKSNMDPAKIYSVSIMPCTAKKFEATRPEMRDSGYQDVDLVLTTREIGRLFRMSGIDFNKLPGSGFDSWMGAYTGAAVIFGATGGVMEAALRTVYEVVTGETLEDVNFTAVRGMEGIKEAEVNLKGTKVKVAVAHGLSNARKLMDQVREGTSPYQFIEIMACPGGCIGGGGQPITKCNAMREERIKAIYEEDAGLPLRKSH
;
A
#
# COMPACT_ATOMS: atom_id res chain seq x y z
N MET A 1 31.26 -2.25 -19.77
CA MET A 1 30.31 -3.14 -20.46
C MET A 1 30.89 -4.54 -20.47
N VAL A 2 30.06 -5.57 -20.50
CA VAL A 2 30.43 -7.00 -20.55
C VAL A 2 29.64 -7.64 -21.68
N ASN A 3 30.30 -8.38 -22.56
CA ASN A 3 29.67 -9.07 -23.68
C ASN A 3 29.40 -10.54 -23.36
N LEU A 4 28.19 -11.00 -23.66
CA LEU A 4 27.75 -12.37 -23.43
C LEU A 4 26.71 -12.80 -24.46
N THR A 5 26.46 -14.10 -24.55
CA THR A 5 25.43 -14.68 -25.40
C THR A 5 24.35 -15.35 -24.55
N ILE A 6 23.08 -14.99 -24.73
CA ILE A 6 21.94 -15.64 -24.06
C ILE A 6 21.02 -16.25 -25.12
N ASP A 7 20.82 -17.57 -25.08
CA ASP A 7 20.02 -18.32 -26.06
C ASP A 7 20.40 -18.00 -27.54
N GLY A 8 21.68 -17.75 -27.79
CA GLY A 8 22.21 -17.42 -29.12
C GLY A 8 22.15 -15.94 -29.51
N ILE A 9 21.64 -15.07 -28.63
CA ILE A 9 21.60 -13.62 -28.83
C ILE A 9 22.79 -12.98 -28.13
N ASP A 10 23.65 -12.30 -28.89
CA ASP A 10 24.77 -11.53 -28.33
C ASP A 10 24.28 -10.19 -27.76
N ILE A 11 24.74 -9.85 -26.56
CA ILE A 11 24.38 -8.62 -25.87
C ILE A 11 25.58 -8.06 -25.10
N SER A 12 25.60 -6.73 -24.93
CA SER A 12 26.50 -6.02 -24.04
C SER A 12 25.72 -5.34 -22.91
N VAL A 13 26.08 -5.60 -21.65
CA VAL A 13 25.41 -5.01 -20.47
C VAL A 13 26.41 -4.35 -19.51
N PRO A 14 25.97 -3.46 -18.60
CA PRO A 14 26.84 -2.91 -17.56
C PRO A 14 27.51 -4.01 -16.72
N GLN A 15 28.78 -3.80 -16.36
CA GLN A 15 29.50 -4.73 -15.49
C GLN A 15 28.80 -4.83 -14.13
N GLY A 16 28.70 -6.04 -13.58
CA GLY A 16 27.98 -6.30 -12.33
C GLY A 16 26.50 -6.66 -12.51
N SER A 17 25.96 -6.57 -13.73
CA SER A 17 24.62 -7.07 -14.04
C SER A 17 24.51 -8.57 -13.78
N THR A 18 23.34 -9.02 -13.34
CA THR A 18 23.01 -10.45 -13.20
C THR A 18 22.53 -11.04 -14.53
N ILE A 19 22.57 -12.37 -14.66
CA ILE A 19 21.99 -13.06 -15.83
C ILE A 19 20.51 -12.66 -16.01
N LEU A 20 19.75 -12.54 -14.92
CA LEU A 20 18.34 -12.15 -14.98
C LEU A 20 18.14 -10.75 -15.56
N GLN A 21 18.99 -9.79 -15.21
CA GLN A 21 18.95 -8.44 -15.78
C GLN A 21 19.33 -8.46 -17.25
N ALA A 22 20.42 -9.15 -17.61
CA ALA A 22 20.87 -9.26 -19.00
C ALA A 22 19.83 -9.95 -19.91
N ALA A 23 19.14 -10.98 -19.41
CA ALA A 23 18.09 -11.66 -20.16
C ALA A 23 16.90 -10.75 -20.47
N LYS A 24 16.54 -9.83 -19.56
CA LYS A 24 15.44 -8.88 -19.78
C LYS A 24 15.71 -7.92 -20.94
N GLU A 25 16.95 -7.45 -21.09
CA GLU A 25 17.36 -6.52 -22.16
C GLU A 25 17.19 -7.11 -23.58
N VAL A 26 17.28 -8.45 -23.71
CA VAL A 26 17.04 -9.16 -24.98
C VAL A 26 15.63 -9.76 -25.10
N GLY A 27 14.70 -9.36 -24.22
CA GLY A 27 13.33 -9.86 -24.22
C GLY A 27 13.18 -11.34 -23.81
N ILE A 28 14.18 -11.91 -23.13
CA ILE A 28 14.11 -13.28 -22.60
C ILE A 28 13.56 -13.24 -21.18
N ASN A 29 12.33 -13.74 -21.01
CA ASN A 29 11.75 -13.91 -19.69
C ASN A 29 12.32 -15.16 -19.00
N ILE A 30 13.02 -14.96 -17.88
CA ILE A 30 13.40 -16.03 -16.96
C ILE A 30 12.43 -15.97 -15.77
N PRO A 31 11.68 -17.05 -15.47
CA PRO A 31 10.69 -17.03 -14.40
C PRO A 31 11.34 -16.87 -13.04
N THR A 32 10.62 -16.24 -12.12
CA THR A 32 11.06 -16.04 -10.75
C THR A 32 9.89 -16.19 -9.79
N LEU A 33 10.17 -16.44 -8.50
CA LEU A 33 9.13 -16.52 -7.46
C LEU A 33 9.56 -15.77 -6.18
N CYS A 34 10.76 -16.06 -5.68
CA CYS A 34 11.30 -15.34 -4.52
C CYS A 34 11.94 -14.00 -4.83
N TYR A 35 12.28 -13.76 -6.10
CA TYR A 35 12.84 -12.50 -6.54
C TYR A 35 11.74 -11.45 -6.52
N HIS A 36 12.08 -10.26 -6.05
CA HIS A 36 11.22 -9.09 -6.09
C HIS A 36 12.10 -7.92 -6.56
N PRO A 37 11.68 -7.12 -7.56
CA PRO A 37 12.52 -6.06 -8.12
C PRO A 37 13.05 -5.07 -7.08
N ASP A 38 12.23 -4.70 -6.10
CA ASP A 38 12.59 -3.73 -5.06
C ASP A 38 13.22 -4.34 -3.79
N GLN A 39 13.71 -5.57 -3.86
CA GLN A 39 14.30 -6.25 -2.70
C GLN A 39 15.65 -6.89 -3.06
N ALA A 40 16.45 -7.17 -2.04
CA ALA A 40 17.68 -7.91 -2.19
C ALA A 40 17.43 -9.31 -2.77
N VAL A 41 18.42 -9.81 -3.50
CA VAL A 41 18.36 -11.13 -4.12
C VAL A 41 18.52 -12.22 -3.07
N LYS A 42 17.53 -13.12 -2.98
CA LYS A 42 17.53 -14.25 -2.03
C LYS A 42 18.07 -15.56 -2.61
N ALA A 43 17.92 -15.77 -3.93
CA ALA A 43 18.30 -16.99 -4.66
C ALA A 43 17.82 -18.33 -4.06
N ASN A 44 16.75 -18.33 -3.24
CA ASN A 44 16.29 -19.51 -2.49
C ASN A 44 15.31 -20.40 -3.27
N CYS A 45 14.38 -19.84 -4.07
CA CYS A 45 13.35 -20.65 -4.73
C CYS A 45 13.87 -21.47 -5.91
N ARG A 46 15.03 -21.11 -6.49
CA ARG A 46 15.66 -21.76 -7.65
C ARG A 46 14.81 -21.85 -8.94
N ILE A 47 13.64 -21.20 -9.02
CA ILE A 47 12.84 -21.13 -10.25
C ILE A 47 13.61 -20.46 -11.41
N CYS A 48 14.48 -19.50 -11.11
CA CYS A 48 15.26 -18.78 -12.12
C CYS A 48 16.53 -19.51 -12.60
N VAL A 49 16.61 -20.84 -12.43
CA VAL A 49 17.80 -21.60 -12.85
C VAL A 49 18.02 -21.52 -14.36
N CYS A 50 19.29 -21.45 -14.77
CA CYS A 50 19.74 -21.46 -16.16
C CYS A 50 21.04 -22.27 -16.29
N GLU A 51 21.36 -22.68 -17.52
CA GLU A 51 22.61 -23.35 -17.84
C GLU A 51 23.64 -22.31 -18.28
N VAL A 52 24.86 -22.44 -17.77
CA VAL A 52 25.99 -21.61 -18.17
C VAL A 52 27.06 -22.55 -18.71
N GLU A 53 27.54 -22.33 -19.93
CA GLU A 53 28.55 -23.21 -20.52
C GLU A 53 29.81 -23.26 -19.65
N GLY A 54 30.37 -24.47 -19.49
CA GLY A 54 31.49 -24.73 -18.58
C GLY A 54 31.09 -24.98 -17.12
N ASN A 55 29.87 -24.63 -16.69
CA ASN A 55 29.39 -24.93 -15.34
C ASN A 55 28.63 -26.27 -15.27
N ARG A 56 29.00 -27.12 -14.30
CA ARG A 56 28.35 -28.42 -14.06
C ARG A 56 26.91 -28.27 -13.54
N LEU A 57 26.71 -27.33 -12.62
CA LEU A 57 25.43 -27.08 -11.93
C LEU A 57 24.67 -25.92 -12.59
N LEU A 58 23.34 -25.99 -12.55
CA LEU A 58 22.49 -24.89 -12.99
C LEU A 58 22.64 -23.68 -12.05
N GLN A 59 22.80 -22.50 -12.64
CA GLN A 59 23.03 -21.25 -11.93
C GLN A 59 21.71 -20.50 -11.73
N ALA A 60 21.55 -19.81 -10.59
CA ALA A 60 20.38 -18.98 -10.37
C ALA A 60 20.58 -17.63 -11.08
N ALA A 61 19.78 -17.37 -12.11
CA ALA A 61 19.94 -16.18 -12.93
C ALA A 61 19.82 -14.87 -12.13
N CYS A 62 19.01 -14.86 -11.05
CA CYS A 62 18.81 -13.67 -10.23
C CYS A 62 20.04 -13.24 -9.42
N SER A 63 20.99 -14.13 -9.15
CA SER A 63 22.14 -13.86 -8.28
C SER A 63 23.50 -14.00 -8.96
N THR A 64 23.57 -14.65 -10.12
CA THR A 64 24.83 -14.89 -10.82
C THR A 64 25.21 -13.66 -11.66
N PRO A 65 26.33 -12.99 -11.38
CA PRO A 65 26.82 -11.89 -12.21
C PRO A 65 27.28 -12.41 -13.57
N VAL A 66 27.13 -11.58 -14.61
CA VAL A 66 27.64 -11.88 -15.95
C VAL A 66 29.14 -11.58 -16.04
N PHE A 67 29.84 -12.32 -16.90
CA PHE A 67 31.26 -12.12 -17.20
C PHE A 67 31.51 -12.21 -18.71
N GLU A 68 32.67 -11.73 -19.16
CA GLU A 68 33.01 -11.63 -20.59
C GLU A 68 33.02 -13.01 -21.25
N GLY A 69 32.36 -13.13 -22.41
CA GLY A 69 32.26 -14.37 -23.17
C GLY A 69 31.35 -15.43 -22.54
N MET A 70 30.58 -15.07 -21.50
CA MET A 70 29.61 -15.97 -20.88
C MET A 70 28.56 -16.43 -21.89
N LYS A 71 28.25 -17.73 -21.89
CA LYS A 71 27.19 -18.31 -22.73
C LYS A 71 26.14 -18.94 -21.85
N VAL A 72 24.91 -18.42 -21.93
CA VAL A 72 23.78 -18.84 -21.10
C VAL A 72 22.71 -19.47 -21.97
N LYS A 73 22.18 -20.62 -21.52
CA LYS A 73 21.01 -21.27 -22.11
C LYS A 73 19.89 -21.32 -21.08
N THR A 74 18.76 -20.70 -21.35
CA THR A 74 17.67 -20.51 -20.38
C THR A 74 16.54 -21.53 -20.52
N ARG A 75 16.58 -22.35 -21.59
CA ARG A 75 15.46 -23.22 -22.02
C ARG A 75 15.89 -24.63 -22.44
N THR A 76 17.07 -25.12 -22.01
CA THR A 76 17.47 -26.51 -22.32
C THR A 76 16.50 -27.50 -21.64
N PRO A 77 16.36 -28.73 -22.16
CA PRO A 77 15.53 -29.75 -21.51
C PRO A 77 15.87 -29.94 -20.02
N LYS A 78 17.16 -29.86 -19.68
CA LYS A 78 17.66 -29.91 -18.30
C LYS A 78 17.15 -28.74 -17.44
N VAL A 79 17.11 -27.52 -17.97
CA VAL A 79 16.61 -26.33 -17.25
C VAL A 79 15.10 -26.43 -17.05
N ILE A 80 14.36 -26.82 -18.09
CA ILE A 80 12.89 -26.96 -18.02
C ILE A 80 12.51 -28.02 -16.98
N GLU A 81 13.15 -29.18 -17.02
CA GLU A 81 12.90 -30.28 -16.08
C GLU A 81 13.21 -29.88 -14.63
N ALA A 82 14.32 -29.17 -14.41
CA ALA A 82 14.68 -28.69 -13.07
C ALA A 82 13.62 -27.72 -12.52
N ARG A 83 13.15 -26.76 -13.32
CA ARG A 83 12.11 -25.80 -12.90
C ARG A 83 10.78 -26.51 -12.62
N LYS A 84 10.39 -27.47 -13.47
CA LYS A 84 9.18 -28.27 -13.27
C LYS A 84 9.25 -29.06 -11.96
N THR A 85 10.35 -29.77 -11.72
CA THR A 85 10.57 -30.52 -10.46
C THR A 85 10.51 -29.60 -9.24
N ILE A 86 11.11 -28.40 -9.30
CA ILE A 86 11.06 -27.43 -8.20
C ILE A 86 9.63 -26.98 -7.92
N LEU A 87 8.85 -26.67 -8.97
CA LEU A 87 7.45 -26.28 -8.82
C LEU A 87 6.61 -27.42 -8.23
N GLU A 88 6.80 -28.65 -8.70
CA GLU A 88 6.13 -29.84 -8.16
C GLU A 88 6.44 -30.04 -6.67
N LEU A 89 7.69 -29.84 -6.24
CA LEU A 89 8.07 -29.89 -4.82
C LEU A 89 7.42 -28.78 -3.97
N ILE A 90 7.30 -27.56 -4.51
CA ILE A 90 6.59 -26.46 -3.86
C ILE A 90 5.10 -26.82 -3.72
N LEU A 91 4.49 -27.30 -4.80
CA LEU A 91 3.08 -27.69 -4.84
C LEU A 91 2.76 -28.92 -3.97
N ALA A 92 3.76 -29.77 -3.70
CA ALA A 92 3.63 -30.90 -2.78
C ALA A 92 3.49 -30.45 -1.32
N ASN A 93 3.84 -29.20 -1.00
CA ASN A 93 3.73 -28.65 0.36
C ASN A 93 2.75 -27.46 0.42
N HIS A 94 1.95 -27.24 -0.61
CA HIS A 94 1.04 -26.09 -0.74
C HIS A 94 -0.39 -26.56 -1.01
N PRO A 95 -1.40 -26.14 -0.22
CA PRO A 95 -2.79 -26.47 -0.50
C PRO A 95 -3.20 -26.03 -1.92
N GLN A 96 -3.81 -26.92 -2.68
CA GLN A 96 -4.26 -26.66 -4.06
C GLN A 96 -5.73 -26.22 -4.11
N ASP A 97 -6.14 -25.38 -3.16
CA ASP A 97 -7.52 -24.91 -2.94
C ASP A 97 -7.79 -23.56 -3.64
N CYS A 98 -7.31 -23.39 -4.88
CA CYS A 98 -7.28 -22.09 -5.58
C CYS A 98 -8.64 -21.37 -5.61
N LEU A 99 -9.75 -22.10 -5.70
CA LEU A 99 -11.11 -21.53 -5.72
C LEU A 99 -11.50 -20.84 -4.39
N ASN A 100 -10.87 -21.21 -3.28
CA ASN A 100 -11.09 -20.63 -1.96
C ASN A 100 -10.05 -19.54 -1.61
N CYS A 101 -9.13 -19.24 -2.54
CA CYS A 101 -7.97 -18.41 -2.26
C CYS A 101 -8.17 -16.97 -2.76
N ILE A 102 -7.87 -15.98 -1.90
CA ILE A 102 -7.92 -14.54 -2.23
C ILE A 102 -7.01 -14.12 -3.40
N ARG A 103 -6.07 -14.98 -3.79
CA ARG A 103 -5.12 -14.77 -4.89
C ARG A 103 -5.52 -15.49 -6.18
N ASN A 104 -6.70 -16.10 -6.24
CA ASN A 104 -7.16 -16.78 -7.45
C ASN A 104 -7.09 -15.85 -8.68
N GLY A 105 -6.46 -16.31 -9.77
CA GLY A 105 -6.28 -15.54 -11.00
C GLY A 105 -5.09 -14.57 -11.00
N ILE A 106 -4.52 -14.26 -9.83
CA ILE A 106 -3.38 -13.33 -9.67
C ILE A 106 -2.21 -13.90 -8.86
N CYS A 107 -2.25 -15.21 -8.56
CA CYS A 107 -1.22 -15.91 -7.79
C CYS A 107 0.00 -16.24 -8.66
N GLU A 108 1.19 -15.79 -8.28
CA GLU A 108 2.42 -16.03 -9.06
C GLU A 108 2.74 -17.53 -9.15
N LEU A 109 2.48 -18.31 -8.10
CA LEU A 109 2.66 -19.77 -8.12
C LEU A 109 1.66 -20.45 -9.07
N GLN A 110 0.39 -20.00 -9.08
CA GLN A 110 -0.63 -20.53 -9.98
C GLN A 110 -0.26 -20.25 -11.44
N SER A 111 0.22 -19.04 -11.75
CA SER A 111 0.70 -18.68 -13.09
C SER A 111 1.88 -19.55 -13.52
N LEU A 112 2.87 -19.76 -12.65
CA LEU A 112 4.02 -20.62 -12.95
C LEU A 112 3.62 -22.09 -13.16
N ALA A 113 2.71 -22.62 -12.35
CA ALA A 113 2.20 -23.98 -12.53
C ALA A 113 1.50 -24.14 -13.89
N GLY A 114 0.73 -23.13 -14.30
CA GLY A 114 0.10 -23.07 -15.63
C GLY A 114 1.12 -22.98 -16.76
N GLU A 115 2.14 -22.13 -16.63
CA GLU A 115 3.22 -21.95 -17.62
C GLU A 115 4.00 -23.25 -17.88
N TYR A 116 4.23 -24.06 -16.85
CA TYR A 116 4.95 -25.33 -16.93
C TYR A 116 4.04 -26.55 -17.14
N PHE A 117 2.75 -26.32 -17.37
CA PHE A 117 1.74 -27.37 -17.59
C PHE A 117 1.74 -28.47 -16.52
N ILE A 118 1.88 -28.09 -15.26
CA ILE A 118 1.81 -29.04 -14.14
C ILE A 118 0.34 -29.43 -13.94
N ARG A 119 -0.01 -30.64 -14.38
CA ARG A 119 -1.36 -31.21 -14.30
C ARG A 119 -1.47 -32.24 -13.19
N ASP A 120 -0.47 -33.11 -13.11
CA ASP A 120 -0.33 -34.13 -12.09
C ASP A 120 0.99 -33.89 -11.34
N ASN A 121 0.96 -34.02 -10.02
CA ASN A 121 2.15 -33.90 -9.20
C ASN A 121 2.62 -35.31 -8.78
N PRO A 122 3.84 -35.73 -9.13
CA PRO A 122 4.35 -37.05 -8.75
C PRO A 122 4.66 -37.16 -7.25
N PHE A 123 4.77 -36.03 -6.54
CA PHE A 123 5.00 -36.00 -5.10
C PHE A 123 3.68 -35.99 -4.33
N GLU A 124 3.66 -36.73 -3.22
CA GLU A 124 2.53 -36.75 -2.29
C GLU A 124 2.32 -35.35 -1.66
N LEU A 125 1.07 -34.88 -1.66
CA LEU A 125 0.68 -33.63 -1.01
C LEU A 125 0.79 -33.77 0.52
N LYS A 126 1.69 -33.00 1.13
CA LYS A 126 1.96 -32.95 2.57
C LYS A 126 1.88 -31.51 3.08
N THR A 127 0.66 -31.01 3.22
CA THR A 127 0.43 -29.74 3.93
C THR A 127 0.63 -29.93 5.43
N ARG A 128 0.92 -28.86 6.16
CA ARG A 128 1.19 -28.94 7.60
C ARG A 128 -0.07 -28.93 8.45
N GLY A 129 -1.21 -28.47 7.91
CA GLY A 129 -2.47 -28.36 8.62
C GLY A 129 -2.46 -27.25 9.67
N LEU A 130 -1.66 -26.19 9.47
CA LEU A 130 -1.57 -25.10 10.41
C LEU A 130 -2.80 -24.20 10.33
N ALA A 131 -3.28 -23.74 11.50
CA ALA A 131 -4.41 -22.83 11.57
C ALA A 131 -4.05 -21.46 10.96
N LYS A 132 -5.04 -20.83 10.33
CA LYS A 132 -4.94 -19.43 9.92
C LYS A 132 -4.96 -18.53 11.15
N ASP A 133 -4.13 -17.50 11.12
CA ASP A 133 -4.09 -16.46 12.13
C ASP A 133 -4.97 -15.29 11.70
N PHE A 134 -6.08 -15.08 12.42
CA PHE A 134 -7.01 -13.96 12.29
C PHE A 134 -7.00 -13.07 13.55
N SER A 135 -5.89 -13.07 14.31
CA SER A 135 -5.79 -12.31 15.56
C SER A 135 -5.99 -10.81 15.38
N THR A 136 -5.68 -10.27 14.20
CA THR A 136 -5.84 -8.84 13.89
C THR A 136 -7.11 -8.57 13.08
N PRO A 137 -7.73 -7.38 13.20
CA PRO A 137 -8.91 -7.04 12.40
C PRO A 137 -8.59 -6.74 10.93
N SER A 138 -7.30 -6.65 10.57
CA SER A 138 -6.85 -6.07 9.30
C SER A 138 -6.17 -7.07 8.37
N ILE A 139 -5.35 -7.98 8.94
CA ILE A 139 -4.47 -8.88 8.19
C ILE A 139 -4.62 -10.29 8.75
N PHE A 140 -4.81 -11.27 7.87
CA PHE A 140 -4.71 -12.67 8.22
C PHE A 140 -3.41 -13.29 7.69
N ARG A 141 -2.99 -14.40 8.31
CA ARG A 141 -1.92 -15.25 7.81
C ARG A 141 -2.36 -16.69 7.67
N ASP A 142 -1.99 -17.30 6.56
CA ASP A 142 -2.17 -18.72 6.27
C ASP A 142 -0.78 -19.35 6.09
N PRO A 143 -0.21 -19.95 7.15
CA PRO A 143 1.12 -20.56 7.10
C PRO A 143 1.22 -21.72 6.11
N ASP A 144 0.13 -22.45 5.88
CA ASP A 144 0.09 -23.59 4.96
C ASP A 144 0.25 -23.15 3.49
N LYS A 145 -0.17 -21.92 3.16
CA LYS A 145 0.06 -21.34 1.83
C LYS A 145 1.47 -20.74 1.67
N CYS A 146 2.32 -20.73 2.69
CA CYS A 146 3.64 -20.12 2.60
C CYS A 146 4.62 -20.94 1.75
N VAL A 147 5.19 -20.33 0.71
CA VAL A 147 6.24 -20.95 -0.14
C VAL A 147 7.67 -20.64 0.32
N MET A 148 7.85 -20.16 1.56
CA MET A 148 9.15 -19.83 2.17
C MET A 148 10.04 -18.90 1.34
N CYS A 149 9.44 -18.02 0.52
CA CYS A 149 10.17 -17.12 -0.37
C CYS A 149 10.89 -15.97 0.36
N ARG A 150 10.48 -15.66 1.61
CA ARG A 150 11.02 -14.60 2.49
C ARG A 150 10.80 -13.16 2.01
N ARG A 151 10.02 -12.94 0.94
CA ARG A 151 9.66 -11.58 0.46
C ARG A 151 8.94 -10.76 1.53
N CYS A 152 8.04 -11.38 2.29
CA CYS A 152 7.29 -10.71 3.37
C CYS A 152 8.18 -10.33 4.56
N ILE A 153 9.16 -11.16 4.91
CA ILE A 153 10.12 -10.87 5.99
C ILE A 153 10.92 -9.64 5.64
N GLU A 154 11.50 -9.59 4.43
CA GLU A 154 12.33 -8.46 4.01
C GLU A 154 11.51 -7.16 3.87
N ALA A 155 10.28 -7.23 3.36
CA ALA A 155 9.39 -6.08 3.36
C ALA A 155 9.16 -5.55 4.79
N CYS A 156 9.03 -6.43 5.78
CA CYS A 156 8.79 -6.05 7.17
C CYS A 156 10.05 -5.57 7.90
N SER A 157 11.21 -6.19 7.65
CA SER A 157 12.46 -5.89 8.36
C SER A 157 13.27 -4.78 7.69
N VAL A 158 13.33 -4.72 6.36
CA VAL A 158 14.17 -3.76 5.62
C VAL A 158 13.37 -2.53 5.21
N THR A 159 12.24 -2.71 4.52
CA THR A 159 11.42 -1.57 4.06
C THR A 159 10.70 -0.88 5.22
N GLN A 160 10.25 -1.66 6.21
CA GLN A 160 9.46 -1.14 7.32
C GLN A 160 10.25 -1.03 8.63
N SER A 161 11.38 -1.72 8.80
CA SER A 161 12.13 -1.74 10.08
C SER A 161 11.30 -2.17 11.31
N VAL A 162 10.23 -2.93 11.09
CA VAL A 162 9.29 -3.36 12.14
C VAL A 162 9.70 -4.72 12.72
N ASN A 163 10.22 -5.62 11.88
CA ASN A 163 10.64 -6.96 12.29
C ASN A 163 9.52 -7.78 12.97
N ALA A 164 8.27 -7.67 12.48
CA ALA A 164 7.14 -8.46 12.98
C ALA A 164 7.13 -9.91 12.49
N LEU A 165 7.96 -10.25 11.49
CA LEU A 165 8.02 -11.58 10.87
C LEU A 165 9.44 -12.15 10.94
N GLY A 166 9.57 -13.41 11.34
CA GLY A 166 10.84 -14.13 11.45
C GLY A 166 10.76 -15.54 10.88
N ILE A 167 11.86 -16.30 11.00
CA ILE A 167 11.92 -17.72 10.65
C ILE A 167 12.16 -18.53 11.92
N GLN A 168 11.38 -19.58 12.10
CA GLN A 168 11.60 -20.61 13.11
C GLN A 168 11.99 -21.93 12.42
N ASP A 169 12.72 -22.77 13.16
CA ASP A 169 13.19 -24.09 12.72
C ASP A 169 14.11 -24.10 11.49
N ARG A 170 14.43 -25.28 10.98
CA ARG A 170 15.38 -25.49 9.87
C ARG A 170 14.91 -26.60 8.93
N GLY A 171 15.49 -26.64 7.73
CA GLY A 171 15.20 -27.67 6.74
C GLY A 171 13.72 -27.66 6.32
N ASN A 172 13.11 -28.84 6.24
CA ASN A 172 11.70 -29.00 5.92
C ASN A 172 10.74 -28.51 7.02
N GLN A 173 11.23 -28.27 8.24
CA GLN A 173 10.42 -27.73 9.34
C GLN A 173 10.38 -26.19 9.35
N ALA A 174 11.24 -25.52 8.60
CA ALA A 174 11.34 -24.07 8.63
C ALA A 174 10.01 -23.38 8.27
N ILE A 175 9.58 -22.40 9.08
CA ILE A 175 8.34 -21.63 8.88
C ILE A 175 8.56 -20.15 9.11
N VAL A 176 7.76 -19.34 8.41
CA VAL A 176 7.65 -17.91 8.72
C VAL A 176 6.67 -17.76 9.88
N VAL A 177 7.08 -17.12 10.97
CA VAL A 177 6.28 -16.91 12.20
C VAL A 177 6.23 -15.43 12.57
N PRO A 178 5.20 -14.96 13.29
CA PRO A 178 5.28 -13.67 13.98
C PRO A 178 6.47 -13.68 14.95
N THR A 179 7.19 -12.58 15.05
CA THR A 179 8.21 -12.45 16.09
C THR A 179 7.55 -12.43 17.46
N MET A 180 8.24 -12.94 18.49
CA MET A 180 7.73 -13.18 19.86
C MET A 180 6.87 -14.44 20.06
N GLY A 181 6.71 -15.30 19.04
CA GLY A 181 6.30 -16.70 19.24
C GLY A 181 4.80 -16.95 19.45
N GLY A 182 3.94 -16.00 19.07
CA GLY A 182 2.47 -16.09 19.17
C GLY A 182 1.75 -15.76 17.87
N SER A 183 0.67 -14.99 17.98
CA SER A 183 -0.11 -14.49 16.85
C SER A 183 0.48 -13.19 16.27
N LEU A 184 -0.03 -12.73 15.12
CA LEU A 184 0.40 -11.48 14.52
C LEU A 184 0.08 -10.27 15.43
N MET A 185 -1.00 -10.33 16.20
CA MET A 185 -1.35 -9.29 17.19
C MET A 185 -0.33 -9.18 18.33
N ASP A 186 0.31 -10.28 18.72
CA ASP A 186 1.31 -10.31 19.79
C ASP A 186 2.70 -9.83 19.34
N SER A 187 2.87 -9.64 18.02
CA SER A 187 4.11 -9.18 17.42
C SER A 187 4.11 -7.64 17.28
N PRO A 188 5.25 -6.98 17.00
CA PRO A 188 5.30 -5.53 16.78
C PRO A 188 4.64 -5.07 15.45
N CYS A 189 3.71 -5.85 14.89
CA CYS A 189 3.07 -5.58 13.62
C CYS A 189 2.26 -4.27 13.66
N VAL A 190 2.57 -3.36 12.74
CA VAL A 190 1.89 -2.07 12.58
C VAL A 190 0.72 -2.12 11.58
N LEU A 191 0.36 -3.31 11.11
CA LEU A 191 -0.79 -3.58 10.22
C LEU A 191 -0.74 -2.88 8.84
N CYS A 192 0.43 -2.42 8.38
CA CYS A 192 0.59 -1.65 7.14
C CYS A 192 0.34 -2.46 5.84
N GLY A 193 0.35 -3.80 5.92
CA GLY A 193 0.02 -4.69 4.81
C GLY A 193 1.08 -4.78 3.70
N GLN A 194 2.29 -4.24 3.87
CA GLN A 194 3.36 -4.37 2.86
C GLN A 194 3.78 -5.83 2.62
N CYS A 195 3.63 -6.69 3.64
CA CYS A 195 3.82 -8.12 3.51
C CYS A 195 2.79 -8.79 2.57
N ILE A 196 1.59 -8.21 2.41
CA ILE A 196 0.57 -8.68 1.45
C ILE A 196 1.05 -8.45 0.03
N HIS A 197 1.54 -7.24 -0.30
CA HIS A 197 2.12 -6.93 -1.62
C HIS A 197 3.32 -7.81 -1.93
N ALA A 198 4.17 -8.03 -0.94
CA ALA A 198 5.36 -8.85 -1.11
C ALA A 198 5.06 -10.36 -1.25
N CYS A 199 3.89 -10.84 -0.83
CA CYS A 199 3.57 -12.27 -0.91
C CYS A 199 3.28 -12.70 -2.36
N PRO A 200 3.91 -13.75 -2.91
CA PRO A 200 3.55 -14.23 -4.26
C PRO A 200 2.28 -15.10 -4.31
N VAL A 201 1.73 -15.45 -3.14
CA VAL A 201 0.68 -16.47 -2.95
C VAL A 201 -0.33 -16.00 -1.90
N GLY A 202 -1.31 -16.83 -1.54
CA GLY A 202 -2.36 -16.51 -0.57
C GLY A 202 -1.98 -16.66 0.91
N ALA A 203 -0.69 -16.59 1.26
CA ALA A 203 -0.23 -16.83 2.63
C ALA A 203 -0.44 -15.64 3.58
N ILE A 204 -0.60 -14.44 3.05
CA ILE A 204 -0.88 -13.22 3.82
C ILE A 204 -1.87 -12.39 3.00
N GLY A 205 -2.95 -11.95 3.64
CA GLY A 205 -4.03 -11.19 3.01
C GLY A 205 -4.72 -10.24 3.97
N GLU A 206 -5.55 -9.37 3.43
CA GLU A 206 -6.50 -8.55 4.18
C GLU A 206 -7.64 -9.41 4.74
N VAL A 207 -8.15 -9.05 5.93
CA VAL A 207 -9.40 -9.61 6.42
C VAL A 207 -10.54 -8.95 5.65
N GLU A 208 -11.22 -9.75 4.82
CA GLU A 208 -12.34 -9.31 4.01
C GLU A 208 -13.59 -9.08 4.86
N GLU A 209 -14.31 -8.00 4.59
CA GLU A 209 -15.54 -7.61 5.28
C GLU A 209 -16.69 -7.33 4.30
N ILE A 210 -16.59 -7.87 3.08
CA ILE A 210 -17.62 -7.76 2.03
C ILE A 210 -18.98 -8.22 2.55
N ASP A 211 -19.04 -9.35 3.25
CA ASP A 211 -20.30 -9.88 3.80
C ASP A 211 -20.93 -8.94 4.83
N LYS A 212 -20.11 -8.19 5.59
CA LYS A 212 -20.63 -7.18 6.53
C LYS A 212 -21.26 -6.00 5.78
N LEU A 213 -20.68 -5.58 4.66
CA LEU A 213 -21.29 -4.57 3.80
C LEU A 213 -22.63 -5.06 3.25
N LEU A 214 -22.67 -6.26 2.66
CA LEU A 214 -23.88 -6.81 2.08
C LEU A 214 -25.00 -6.95 3.11
N ALA A 215 -24.66 -7.39 4.33
CA ALA A 215 -25.60 -7.45 5.44
C ALA A 215 -26.08 -6.06 5.88
N ALA A 216 -25.22 -5.04 5.85
CA ALA A 216 -25.61 -3.66 6.16
C ALA A 216 -26.54 -3.08 5.09
N ILE A 217 -26.25 -3.30 3.80
CA ILE A 217 -27.10 -2.87 2.68
C ILE A 217 -28.49 -3.54 2.74
N ALA A 218 -28.55 -4.80 3.16
CA ALA A 218 -29.81 -5.53 3.31
C ALA A 218 -30.66 -5.06 4.51
N ASP A 219 -30.11 -4.25 5.41
CA ASP A 219 -30.80 -3.76 6.60
C ASP A 219 -31.52 -2.42 6.32
N PRO A 220 -32.87 -2.40 6.22
CA PRO A 220 -33.62 -1.18 5.91
C PRO A 220 -33.58 -0.14 7.04
N GLY A 221 -33.06 -0.50 8.22
CA GLY A 221 -32.85 0.42 9.33
C GLY A 221 -31.58 1.28 9.19
N LYS A 222 -30.70 0.94 8.24
CA LYS A 222 -29.43 1.62 8.01
C LYS A 222 -29.49 2.49 6.77
N VAL A 223 -28.71 3.56 6.79
CA VAL A 223 -28.40 4.38 5.62
C VAL A 223 -26.91 4.28 5.37
N ILE A 224 -26.53 3.70 4.24
CA ILE A 224 -25.16 3.34 3.92
C ILE A 224 -24.49 4.52 3.24
N VAL A 225 -23.60 5.19 3.98
CA VAL A 225 -22.90 6.38 3.51
C VAL A 225 -21.43 6.03 3.31
N THR A 226 -20.92 6.23 2.10
CA THR A 226 -19.52 5.91 1.79
C THR A 226 -18.63 7.13 1.63
N GLN A 227 -17.37 6.96 2.00
CA GLN A 227 -16.26 7.86 1.68
C GLN A 227 -15.17 7.13 0.90
N ILE A 228 -14.57 7.81 -0.07
CA ILE A 228 -13.52 7.24 -0.92
C ILE A 228 -12.20 7.98 -0.66
N ALA A 229 -11.15 7.24 -0.34
CA ALA A 229 -9.81 7.80 -0.16
C ALA A 229 -9.14 8.20 -1.49
N PRO A 230 -8.26 9.22 -1.46
CA PRO A 230 -7.65 9.76 -2.69
C PRO A 230 -6.87 8.74 -3.53
N ALA A 231 -6.26 7.72 -2.93
CA ALA A 231 -5.51 6.73 -3.69
C ALA A 231 -6.38 5.60 -4.29
N VAL A 232 -7.63 5.44 -3.85
CA VAL A 232 -8.53 4.38 -4.33
C VAL A 232 -8.94 4.67 -5.77
N ARG A 233 -9.36 5.90 -6.04
CA ARG A 233 -9.83 6.32 -7.37
C ARG A 233 -8.86 6.04 -8.51
N VAL A 234 -7.55 6.20 -8.26
CA VAL A 234 -6.54 5.95 -9.27
C VAL A 234 -6.23 4.47 -9.41
N ALA A 235 -6.29 3.69 -8.34
CA ALA A 235 -5.88 2.28 -8.38
C ALA A 235 -7.03 1.30 -8.63
N ILE A 236 -8.29 1.67 -8.37
CA ILE A 236 -9.44 0.76 -8.48
C ILE A 236 -9.66 0.24 -9.89
N SER A 237 -9.29 1.01 -10.91
CA SER A 237 -9.35 0.62 -12.31
C SER A 237 -8.51 -0.63 -12.61
N GLU A 238 -7.40 -0.83 -11.91
CA GLU A 238 -6.55 -2.02 -12.07
C GLU A 238 -7.25 -3.31 -11.65
N GLU A 239 -8.16 -3.26 -10.66
CA GLU A 239 -8.99 -4.40 -10.29
C GLU A 239 -9.97 -4.80 -11.40
N LEU A 240 -10.20 -3.91 -12.36
CA LEU A 240 -11.08 -4.12 -13.51
C LEU A 240 -10.30 -4.34 -14.81
N GLY A 241 -8.98 -4.50 -14.72
CA GLY A 241 -8.10 -4.73 -15.88
C GLY A 241 -7.80 -3.47 -16.70
N MET A 242 -8.04 -2.30 -16.13
CA MET A 242 -7.81 -0.98 -16.75
C MET A 242 -6.53 -0.32 -16.18
N ALA A 243 -6.01 0.69 -16.86
CA ALA A 243 -4.85 1.46 -16.42
C ALA A 243 -5.19 2.33 -15.19
N PRO A 244 -4.19 2.73 -14.37
CA PRO A 244 -4.43 3.63 -13.23
C PRO A 244 -5.10 4.94 -13.67
N GLY A 245 -6.19 5.32 -12.97
CA GLY A 245 -6.94 6.56 -13.23
C GLY A 245 -7.83 6.53 -14.47
N GLU A 246 -8.00 5.37 -15.13
CA GLU A 246 -8.79 5.27 -16.37
C GLU A 246 -10.31 5.44 -16.15
N ILE A 247 -10.82 5.18 -14.93
CA ILE A 247 -12.24 5.33 -14.61
C ILE A 247 -12.52 6.78 -14.19
N PRO A 248 -13.37 7.52 -14.92
CA PRO A 248 -13.79 8.85 -14.50
C PRO A 248 -14.49 8.83 -13.13
N MET A 249 -14.30 9.89 -12.34
CA MET A 249 -14.80 9.93 -10.96
C MET A 249 -16.32 9.83 -10.87
N ASP A 250 -17.05 10.47 -11.76
CA ASP A 250 -18.51 10.41 -11.82
C ASP A 250 -19.02 9.00 -12.16
N VAL A 251 -18.30 8.27 -13.01
CA VAL A 251 -18.58 6.86 -13.31
C VAL A 251 -18.30 5.97 -12.11
N LEU A 252 -17.18 6.19 -11.39
CA LEU A 252 -16.90 5.46 -10.15
C LEU A 252 -17.99 5.68 -9.09
N VAL A 253 -18.45 6.91 -8.92
CA VAL A 253 -19.55 7.25 -8.01
C VAL A 253 -20.84 6.55 -8.42
N ALA A 254 -21.17 6.53 -9.72
CA ALA A 254 -22.31 5.77 -10.22
C ALA A 254 -22.16 4.26 -9.91
N GLY A 255 -20.96 3.71 -10.07
CA GLY A 255 -20.67 2.31 -9.78
C GLY A 255 -20.90 1.96 -8.31
N LEU A 256 -20.48 2.84 -7.39
CA LEU A 256 -20.74 2.66 -5.95
C LEU A 256 -22.23 2.69 -5.64
N ARG A 257 -23.01 3.59 -6.25
CA ARG A 257 -24.47 3.56 -6.09
C ARG A 257 -25.09 2.25 -6.57
N GLN A 258 -24.60 1.69 -7.68
CA GLN A 258 -25.04 0.38 -8.17
C GLN A 258 -24.68 -0.79 -7.21
N LEU A 259 -23.66 -0.63 -6.37
CA LEU A 259 -23.35 -1.61 -5.32
C LEU A 259 -24.29 -1.54 -4.12
N GLY A 260 -25.12 -0.49 -3.99
CA GLY A 260 -26.07 -0.31 -2.90
C GLY A 260 -25.66 0.73 -1.85
N PHE A 261 -24.71 1.61 -2.16
CA PHE A 261 -24.44 2.79 -1.32
C PHE A 261 -25.54 3.85 -1.54
N ASP A 262 -26.23 4.26 -0.47
CA ASP A 262 -27.30 5.27 -0.54
C ASP A 262 -26.73 6.66 -0.83
N TYR A 263 -25.60 6.99 -0.20
CA TYR A 263 -24.90 8.27 -0.38
C TYR A 263 -23.41 8.05 -0.61
N VAL A 264 -22.89 8.72 -1.63
CA VAL A 264 -21.48 8.68 -2.01
C VAL A 264 -20.88 10.06 -1.80
N LEU A 265 -20.02 10.15 -0.79
CA LEU A 265 -19.27 11.35 -0.40
C LEU A 265 -17.76 11.09 -0.59
N HIS A 266 -16.92 12.03 -0.16
CA HIS A 266 -15.48 11.94 -0.44
C HIS A 266 -14.60 12.22 0.78
N THR A 267 -13.62 11.35 1.05
CA THR A 267 -12.63 11.57 2.13
C THR A 267 -11.77 12.80 1.87
N ASN A 268 -11.59 13.19 0.60
CA ASN A 268 -10.84 14.41 0.25
C ASN A 268 -11.42 15.68 0.89
N PHE A 269 -12.74 15.77 1.07
CA PHE A 269 -13.35 16.90 1.80
C PHE A 269 -12.73 17.06 3.19
N THR A 270 -12.56 15.94 3.89
CA THR A 270 -11.93 15.92 5.22
C THR A 270 -10.41 15.87 5.20
N ALA A 271 -9.79 15.58 4.04
CA ALA A 271 -8.36 15.81 3.87
C ALA A 271 -8.06 17.31 3.78
N ASP A 272 -8.91 18.09 3.08
CA ASP A 272 -8.84 19.55 3.12
C ASP A 272 -9.03 20.08 4.55
N LEU A 273 -10.01 19.53 5.30
CA LEU A 273 -10.15 19.87 6.72
C LEU A 273 -8.92 19.49 7.55
N THR A 274 -8.33 18.33 7.30
CA THR A 274 -7.10 17.90 8.00
C THR A 274 -5.99 18.92 7.78
N ILE A 275 -5.82 19.42 6.55
CA ILE A 275 -4.83 20.47 6.26
C ILE A 275 -5.12 21.77 7.01
N ILE A 276 -6.39 22.18 7.06
CA ILE A 276 -6.77 23.40 7.77
C ILE A 276 -6.45 23.27 9.26
N GLU A 277 -6.85 22.17 9.90
CA GLU A 277 -6.59 21.96 11.33
C GLU A 277 -5.10 21.77 11.63
N GLU A 278 -4.41 20.93 10.86
CA GLU A 278 -2.99 20.61 11.06
C GLU A 278 -2.08 21.81 10.74
N GLY A 279 -2.42 22.58 9.70
CA GLY A 279 -1.74 23.82 9.38
C GLY A 279 -1.88 24.86 10.49
N ASN A 280 -3.08 25.03 11.05
CA ASN A 280 -3.30 25.92 12.19
C ASN A 280 -2.60 25.42 13.46
N GLU A 281 -2.57 24.10 13.71
CA GLU A 281 -1.84 23.50 14.82
C GLU A 281 -0.33 23.78 14.71
N LEU A 282 0.25 23.59 13.52
CA LEU A 282 1.67 23.89 13.27
C LEU A 282 1.98 25.36 13.58
N LEU A 283 1.16 26.28 13.08
CA LEU A 283 1.32 27.72 13.31
C LEU A 283 1.21 28.06 14.79
N LYS A 284 0.28 27.44 15.50
CA LYS A 284 0.14 27.59 16.95
C LYS A 284 1.38 27.09 17.69
N ARG A 285 1.90 25.89 17.36
CA ARG A 285 3.12 25.34 17.97
C ARG A 285 4.34 26.23 17.72
N LEU A 286 4.48 26.78 16.50
CA LEU A 286 5.55 27.72 16.16
C LEU A 286 5.47 29.04 16.95
N LYS A 287 4.26 29.57 17.14
CA LYS A 287 4.03 30.85 17.83
C LYS A 287 4.14 30.73 19.34
N ASP A 288 3.55 29.70 19.92
CA ASP A 288 3.40 29.54 21.37
C ASP A 288 4.53 28.72 22.00
N GLY A 289 5.51 28.25 21.21
CA GLY A 289 6.62 27.43 21.69
C GLY A 289 6.22 26.00 22.05
N GLY A 290 5.31 25.40 21.27
CA GLY A 290 4.85 24.02 21.44
C GLY A 290 5.89 22.98 21.02
N THR A 291 5.55 21.70 21.21
CA THR A 291 6.44 20.57 20.89
C THR A 291 6.72 20.47 19.40
N LEU A 292 8.01 20.55 19.04
CA LEU A 292 8.52 20.45 17.67
C LEU A 292 9.63 19.40 17.56
N PRO A 293 9.86 18.82 16.37
CA PRO A 293 9.02 18.94 15.16
C PRO A 293 7.62 18.35 15.36
N MET A 294 6.63 18.92 14.69
CA MET A 294 5.31 18.29 14.60
C MET A 294 5.35 17.15 13.57
N PHE A 295 4.64 16.05 13.83
CA PHE A 295 4.52 14.90 12.94
C PHE A 295 3.09 14.75 12.44
N THR A 296 2.92 14.36 11.18
CA THR A 296 1.59 14.01 10.68
C THR A 296 1.00 12.81 11.40
N SER A 297 -0.32 12.82 11.63
CA SER A 297 -1.05 11.77 12.36
C SER A 297 -1.99 10.93 11.49
N CYS A 298 -2.08 11.21 10.18
CA CYS A 298 -3.11 10.65 9.30
C CYS A 298 -2.91 9.18 8.87
N SER A 299 -1.67 8.66 8.97
CA SER A 299 -1.28 7.30 8.57
C SER A 299 -1.31 6.34 9.77
N PRO A 300 -2.29 5.42 9.90
CA PRO A 300 -2.41 4.57 11.09
C PRO A 300 -1.27 3.57 11.26
N GLY A 301 -0.66 3.10 10.16
CA GLY A 301 0.54 2.26 10.26
C GLY A 301 1.75 3.02 10.80
N TRP A 302 1.76 4.36 10.65
CA TRP A 302 2.76 5.25 11.26
C TRP A 302 2.42 5.49 12.73
N ILE A 303 1.16 5.75 13.07
CA ILE A 303 0.73 5.88 14.47
C ILE A 303 1.09 4.63 15.29
N ASN A 304 0.72 3.45 14.81
CA ASN A 304 1.05 2.18 15.48
C ASN A 304 2.57 1.99 15.63
N PHE A 305 3.36 2.45 14.65
CA PHE A 305 4.83 2.41 14.73
C PHE A 305 5.36 3.37 15.80
N CYS A 306 4.83 4.60 15.85
CA CYS A 306 5.21 5.59 16.86
C CYS A 306 4.87 5.09 18.26
N GLU A 307 3.65 4.60 18.49
CA GLU A 307 3.23 4.02 19.77
C GLU A 307 4.10 2.82 20.21
N THR A 308 4.54 1.99 19.25
CA THR A 308 5.34 0.79 19.55
C THR A 308 6.83 1.10 19.80
N PHE A 309 7.43 1.99 19.02
CA PHE A 309 8.89 2.19 18.99
C PHE A 309 9.36 3.56 19.48
N TYR A 310 8.47 4.55 19.51
CA TYR A 310 8.73 5.93 19.91
C TYR A 310 7.62 6.51 20.83
N PRO A 311 7.18 5.78 21.88
CA PRO A 311 6.14 6.26 22.78
C PRO A 311 6.51 7.56 23.51
N ASP A 312 7.81 7.85 23.62
CA ASP A 312 8.38 9.08 24.15
C ASP A 312 8.16 10.33 23.27
N LEU A 313 7.77 10.15 22.01
CA LEU A 313 7.58 11.22 21.02
C LEU A 313 6.12 11.38 20.58
N LEU A 314 5.15 10.86 21.35
CA LEU A 314 3.73 10.96 20.99
C LEU A 314 3.21 12.41 21.00
N ASP A 315 3.75 13.28 21.85
CA ASP A 315 3.38 14.70 21.91
C ASP A 315 3.77 15.49 20.65
N ASN A 316 4.69 14.94 19.85
CA ASN A 316 5.05 15.50 18.56
C ASN A 316 3.99 15.22 17.48
N LEU A 317 3.15 14.19 17.62
CA LEU A 317 2.08 13.92 16.66
C LEU A 317 1.08 15.07 16.65
N SER A 318 0.60 15.42 15.46
CA SER A 318 -0.55 16.31 15.30
C SER A 318 -1.74 15.72 16.05
N THR A 319 -2.48 16.60 16.72
CA THR A 319 -3.71 16.25 17.44
C THR A 319 -4.89 16.02 16.49
N CYS A 320 -4.71 16.32 15.20
CA CYS A 320 -5.71 16.10 14.18
C CYS A 320 -6.06 14.60 14.05
N LYS A 321 -7.35 14.31 13.94
CA LYS A 321 -7.82 13.01 13.43
C LYS A 321 -7.34 12.81 11.99
N SER A 322 -7.23 11.56 11.55
CA SER A 322 -7.00 11.31 10.13
C SER A 322 -8.23 11.70 9.29
N PRO A 323 -8.08 11.95 7.97
CA PRO A 323 -9.21 12.27 7.10
C PRO A 323 -10.37 11.26 7.21
N GLN A 324 -10.06 9.96 7.36
CA GLN A 324 -11.08 8.92 7.56
C GLN A 324 -11.93 9.18 8.81
N GLN A 325 -11.29 9.51 9.93
CA GLN A 325 -11.97 9.65 11.22
C GLN A 325 -12.60 11.03 11.37
N MET A 326 -11.99 12.08 10.80
CA MET A 326 -12.66 13.38 10.64
C MET A 326 -13.95 13.22 9.85
N PHE A 327 -13.92 12.48 8.73
CA PHE A 327 -15.13 12.19 7.96
C PHE A 327 -16.17 11.47 8.81
N GLY A 328 -15.76 10.42 9.52
CA GLY A 328 -16.66 9.63 10.35
C GLY A 328 -17.36 10.46 11.43
N ALA A 329 -16.63 11.36 12.09
CA ALA A 329 -17.22 12.28 13.05
C ALA A 329 -18.19 13.28 12.39
N LEU A 330 -17.81 13.84 11.24
CA LEU A 330 -18.62 14.85 10.54
C LEU A 330 -19.86 14.28 9.86
N VAL A 331 -19.78 13.06 9.32
CA VAL A 331 -20.94 12.45 8.65
C VAL A 331 -22.08 12.21 9.64
N LYS A 332 -21.76 11.93 10.92
CA LYS A 332 -22.72 11.71 12.01
C LYS A 332 -23.08 12.97 12.80
N THR A 333 -22.53 14.12 12.44
CA THR A 333 -22.82 15.41 13.08
C THR A 333 -23.24 16.44 12.04
N TYR A 334 -22.26 17.10 11.40
CA TYR A 334 -22.48 18.13 10.40
C TYR A 334 -23.34 17.67 9.23
N TRP A 335 -23.00 16.56 8.58
CA TRP A 335 -23.74 16.09 7.41
C TRP A 335 -25.12 15.57 7.79
N ALA A 336 -25.23 14.85 8.90
CA ALA A 336 -26.51 14.39 9.41
C ALA A 336 -27.47 15.57 9.65
N GLU A 337 -26.99 16.66 10.28
CA GLU A 337 -27.77 17.88 10.47
C GLU A 337 -28.17 18.50 9.12
N LYS A 338 -27.21 18.70 8.20
CA LYS A 338 -27.46 19.35 6.90
C LYS A 338 -28.35 18.54 5.96
N SER A 339 -28.32 17.23 6.07
CA SER A 339 -29.12 16.30 5.28
C SER A 339 -30.42 15.91 5.99
N ASN A 340 -30.69 16.45 7.19
CA ASN A 340 -31.86 16.11 8.02
C ASN A 340 -31.99 14.60 8.25
N MET A 341 -30.89 13.96 8.61
CA MET A 341 -30.76 12.53 8.86
C MET A 341 -30.52 12.24 10.34
N ASP A 342 -31.07 11.12 10.80
CA ASP A 342 -30.81 10.59 12.14
C ASP A 342 -29.41 9.96 12.19
N PRO A 343 -28.46 10.51 12.99
CA PRO A 343 -27.12 9.95 13.11
C PRO A 343 -27.07 8.47 13.49
N ALA A 344 -28.06 7.99 14.25
CA ALA A 344 -28.11 6.58 14.68
C ALA A 344 -28.36 5.60 13.52
N LYS A 345 -28.92 6.08 12.40
CA LYS A 345 -29.16 5.28 11.20
C LYS A 345 -27.99 5.27 10.23
N ILE A 346 -27.04 6.20 10.38
CA ILE A 346 -25.91 6.32 9.46
C ILE A 346 -24.92 5.19 9.71
N TYR A 347 -24.74 4.36 8.68
CA TYR A 347 -23.69 3.35 8.62
C TYR A 347 -22.56 3.86 7.73
N SER A 348 -21.52 4.38 8.37
CA SER A 348 -20.35 5.03 7.78
C SER A 348 -19.37 3.97 7.28
N VAL A 349 -19.25 3.85 5.95
CA VAL A 349 -18.33 2.91 5.28
C VAL A 349 -17.18 3.68 4.65
N SER A 350 -15.94 3.33 4.99
CA SER A 350 -14.77 3.91 4.34
C SER A 350 -14.16 2.96 3.32
N ILE A 351 -13.82 3.49 2.13
CA ILE A 351 -13.10 2.76 1.09
C ILE A 351 -11.66 3.27 1.09
N MET A 352 -10.72 2.39 1.43
CA MET A 352 -9.36 2.76 1.79
C MET A 352 -8.31 1.92 1.05
N PRO A 353 -7.16 2.51 0.67
CA PRO A 353 -6.03 1.79 0.09
C PRO A 353 -5.20 1.06 1.17
N CYS A 354 -5.72 0.91 2.40
CA CYS A 354 -4.92 0.60 3.59
C CYS A 354 -5.61 -0.42 4.49
N THR A 355 -4.87 -1.43 4.93
CA THR A 355 -5.33 -2.43 5.90
C THR A 355 -5.37 -1.88 7.33
N ALA A 356 -4.40 -1.04 7.72
CA ALA A 356 -4.35 -0.44 9.05
C ALA A 356 -5.52 0.53 9.34
N LYS A 357 -6.20 1.03 8.30
CA LYS A 357 -7.43 1.82 8.45
C LYS A 357 -8.58 1.02 9.07
N LYS A 358 -8.64 -0.32 8.85
CA LYS A 358 -9.58 -1.22 9.54
C LYS A 358 -9.34 -1.19 11.06
N PHE A 359 -8.08 -1.25 11.49
CA PHE A 359 -7.74 -1.16 12.93
C PHE A 359 -8.03 0.23 13.51
N GLU A 360 -7.69 1.30 12.79
CA GLU A 360 -8.00 2.67 13.22
C GLU A 360 -9.51 2.87 13.45
N ALA A 361 -10.36 2.32 12.58
CA ALA A 361 -11.82 2.38 12.73
C ALA A 361 -12.34 1.59 13.94
N THR A 362 -11.56 0.65 14.48
CA THR A 362 -11.94 -0.12 15.68
C THR A 362 -11.43 0.48 16.99
N ARG A 363 -10.68 1.58 16.94
CA ARG A 363 -10.14 2.23 18.13
C ARG A 363 -11.28 2.73 19.04
N PRO A 364 -11.27 2.43 20.36
CA PRO A 364 -12.36 2.82 21.27
C PRO A 364 -12.62 4.32 21.35
N GLU A 365 -11.58 5.13 21.16
CA GLU A 365 -11.63 6.59 21.20
C GLU A 365 -12.26 7.25 19.95
N MET A 366 -12.44 6.51 18.85
CA MET A 366 -12.99 7.06 17.59
C MET A 366 -14.52 7.16 17.63
N ARG A 367 -15.02 7.97 18.57
CA ARG A 367 -16.46 8.05 18.90
C ARG A 367 -16.96 9.44 19.30
N ASP A 368 -16.32 10.53 18.87
CA ASP A 368 -16.64 11.90 19.34
C ASP A 368 -18.06 12.36 18.97
N SER A 369 -18.65 11.77 17.93
CA SER A 369 -20.05 12.00 17.57
C SER A 369 -21.07 11.35 18.54
N GLY A 370 -20.60 10.56 19.52
CA GLY A 370 -21.41 9.67 20.35
C GLY A 370 -21.63 8.28 19.72
N TYR A 371 -21.31 8.13 18.44
CA TYR A 371 -21.37 6.89 17.67
C TYR A 371 -19.97 6.49 17.22
N GLN A 372 -19.76 5.25 16.78
CA GLN A 372 -18.50 4.89 16.13
C GLN A 372 -18.29 5.79 14.90
N ASP A 373 -17.15 6.46 14.75
CA ASP A 373 -16.95 7.41 13.66
C ASP A 373 -17.04 6.70 12.29
N VAL A 374 -16.38 5.54 12.16
CA VAL A 374 -16.45 4.68 10.95
C VAL A 374 -16.85 3.27 11.36
N ASP A 375 -17.96 2.78 10.78
CA ASP A 375 -18.55 1.48 11.15
C ASP A 375 -17.94 0.31 10.37
N LEU A 376 -17.42 0.56 9.16
CA LEU A 376 -16.83 -0.47 8.30
C LEU A 376 -15.74 0.12 7.41
N VAL A 377 -14.67 -0.64 7.17
CA VAL A 377 -13.59 -0.24 6.25
C VAL A 377 -13.37 -1.32 5.21
N LEU A 378 -13.53 -0.97 3.94
CA LEU A 378 -13.26 -1.84 2.80
C LEU A 378 -12.00 -1.38 2.08
N THR A 379 -11.18 -2.34 1.65
CA THR A 379 -10.01 -2.07 0.83
C THR A 379 -10.37 -1.83 -0.63
N THR A 380 -9.47 -1.25 -1.41
CA THR A 380 -9.60 -1.13 -2.87
C THR A 380 -9.86 -2.50 -3.52
N ARG A 381 -9.19 -3.56 -3.04
CA ARG A 381 -9.39 -4.94 -3.53
C ARG A 381 -10.80 -5.47 -3.22
N GLU A 382 -11.33 -5.18 -2.04
CA GLU A 382 -12.70 -5.61 -1.66
C GLU A 382 -13.76 -4.94 -2.55
N ILE A 383 -13.62 -3.65 -2.83
CA ILE A 383 -14.50 -2.95 -3.79
C ILE A 383 -14.31 -3.47 -5.21
N GLY A 384 -13.08 -3.75 -5.63
CA GLY A 384 -12.79 -4.36 -6.92
C GLY A 384 -13.47 -5.72 -7.09
N ARG A 385 -13.47 -6.56 -6.05
CA ARG A 385 -14.21 -7.83 -6.02
C ARG A 385 -15.71 -7.62 -6.14
N LEU A 386 -16.27 -6.66 -5.40
CA LEU A 386 -17.69 -6.30 -5.49
C LEU A 386 -18.10 -5.84 -6.89
N PHE A 387 -17.29 -5.01 -7.55
CA PHE A 387 -17.55 -4.60 -8.94
C PHE A 387 -17.48 -5.75 -9.93
N ARG A 388 -16.52 -6.68 -9.78
CA ARG A 388 -16.49 -7.90 -10.60
C ARG A 388 -17.72 -8.78 -10.35
N MET A 389 -18.19 -8.85 -9.11
CA MET A 389 -19.36 -9.62 -8.73
C MET A 389 -20.67 -9.01 -9.26
N SER A 390 -20.76 -7.69 -9.37
CA SER A 390 -21.98 -7.00 -9.84
C SER A 390 -22.16 -7.00 -11.36
N GLY A 391 -21.09 -7.26 -12.13
CA GLY A 391 -21.16 -7.31 -13.60
C GLY A 391 -21.36 -5.94 -14.27
N ILE A 392 -21.04 -4.84 -13.58
CA ILE A 392 -21.16 -3.47 -14.11
C ILE A 392 -20.17 -3.26 -15.26
N ASP A 393 -20.65 -2.74 -16.39
CA ASP A 393 -19.82 -2.27 -17.50
C ASP A 393 -19.51 -0.77 -17.33
N PHE A 394 -18.34 -0.46 -16.78
CA PHE A 394 -17.89 0.92 -16.53
C PHE A 394 -17.76 1.76 -17.81
N ASN A 395 -17.65 1.14 -18.99
CA ASN A 395 -17.60 1.89 -20.26
C ASN A 395 -18.98 2.40 -20.71
N LYS A 396 -20.06 1.86 -20.14
CA LYS A 396 -21.44 2.20 -20.49
C LYS A 396 -22.22 2.83 -19.34
N LEU A 397 -21.69 2.79 -18.13
CA LEU A 397 -22.36 3.32 -16.96
C LEU A 397 -22.39 4.85 -17.04
N PRO A 398 -23.57 5.49 -17.01
CA PRO A 398 -23.64 6.95 -16.98
C PRO A 398 -23.07 7.45 -15.66
N GLY A 399 -22.26 8.50 -15.74
CA GLY A 399 -21.68 9.16 -14.58
C GLY A 399 -22.74 9.79 -13.68
N SER A 400 -22.41 9.92 -12.39
CA SER A 400 -23.22 10.63 -11.42
C SER A 400 -22.34 11.37 -10.41
N GLY A 401 -22.74 12.57 -10.01
CA GLY A 401 -21.94 13.40 -9.10
C GLY A 401 -22.00 12.91 -7.65
N PHE A 402 -21.05 13.37 -6.83
CA PHE A 402 -21.09 13.18 -5.38
C PHE A 402 -22.32 13.81 -4.74
N ASP A 403 -22.74 13.27 -3.61
CA ASP A 403 -23.79 13.87 -2.78
C ASP A 403 -23.31 15.19 -2.14
N SER A 404 -24.26 16.07 -1.81
CA SER A 404 -23.99 17.42 -1.34
C SER A 404 -23.31 17.47 0.04
N TRP A 405 -22.81 18.67 0.39
CA TRP A 405 -22.15 19.04 1.67
C TRP A 405 -20.74 18.49 1.88
N MET A 406 -20.50 17.21 1.62
CA MET A 406 -19.19 16.55 1.84
C MET A 406 -18.67 15.80 0.60
N GLY A 407 -19.14 16.20 -0.58
CA GLY A 407 -18.70 15.67 -1.88
C GLY A 407 -17.66 16.52 -2.61
N ALA A 408 -17.49 17.79 -2.22
CA ALA A 408 -16.53 18.71 -2.83
C ALA A 408 -15.10 18.42 -2.33
N TYR A 409 -14.11 18.71 -3.16
CA TYR A 409 -12.70 18.56 -2.81
C TYR A 409 -11.80 19.43 -3.67
N THR A 410 -10.58 19.66 -3.18
CA THR A 410 -9.55 20.39 -3.90
C THR A 410 -8.44 19.46 -4.40
N GLY A 411 -7.63 19.93 -5.34
CA GLY A 411 -6.42 19.23 -5.78
C GLY A 411 -5.39 19.00 -4.66
N ALA A 412 -5.37 19.85 -3.63
CA ALA A 412 -4.55 19.62 -2.43
C ALA A 412 -4.96 18.33 -1.71
N ALA A 413 -6.25 18.07 -1.59
CA ALA A 413 -6.74 16.82 -1.02
C ALA A 413 -6.55 15.59 -1.93
N VAL A 414 -6.50 15.76 -3.25
CA VAL A 414 -6.20 14.64 -4.18
C VAL A 414 -4.79 14.11 -3.95
N ILE A 415 -3.82 14.99 -3.77
CA ILE A 415 -2.40 14.59 -3.65
C ILE A 415 -2.05 13.88 -2.34
N PHE A 416 -2.92 13.90 -1.31
CA PHE A 416 -2.77 13.12 -0.07
C PHE A 416 -2.44 11.64 -0.30
N GLY A 417 -2.89 11.09 -1.42
CA GLY A 417 -2.62 9.69 -1.78
C GLY A 417 -1.13 9.40 -2.02
N ALA A 418 -0.35 10.42 -2.39
CA ALA A 418 1.07 10.31 -2.72
C ALA A 418 1.95 10.75 -1.54
N THR A 419 3.13 10.14 -1.40
CA THR A 419 4.15 10.64 -0.47
C THR A 419 4.54 12.09 -0.79
N GLY A 420 4.52 12.94 0.24
CA GLY A 420 4.79 14.37 0.13
C GLY A 420 3.56 15.19 -0.24
N GLY A 421 2.44 14.56 -0.56
CA GLY A 421 1.22 15.28 -0.92
C GLY A 421 0.56 15.96 0.28
N VAL A 422 0.65 15.37 1.48
CA VAL A 422 0.13 16.02 2.70
C VAL A 422 0.97 17.24 3.04
N MET A 423 2.29 17.12 2.95
CA MET A 423 3.24 18.22 3.13
C MET A 423 2.99 19.32 2.10
N GLU A 424 2.89 18.98 0.82
CA GLU A 424 2.61 19.95 -0.23
C GLU A 424 1.27 20.67 0.01
N ALA A 425 0.21 19.93 0.34
CA ALA A 425 -1.09 20.50 0.66
C ALA A 425 -1.03 21.43 1.89
N ALA A 426 -0.32 21.02 2.96
CA ALA A 426 -0.09 21.85 4.14
C ALA A 426 0.66 23.14 3.82
N LEU A 427 1.71 23.06 3.00
CA LEU A 427 2.49 24.22 2.58
C LEU A 427 1.67 25.21 1.75
N ARG A 428 0.77 24.72 0.88
CA ARG A 428 -0.16 25.58 0.10
C ARG A 428 -1.03 26.45 1.01
N THR A 429 -1.57 25.88 2.09
CA THR A 429 -2.43 26.60 3.05
C THR A 429 -1.62 27.45 4.02
N VAL A 430 -0.58 26.90 4.64
CA VAL A 430 0.26 27.59 5.63
C VAL A 430 0.92 28.84 5.02
N TYR A 431 1.34 28.78 3.76
CA TYR A 431 1.90 29.95 3.09
C TYR A 431 0.91 31.11 3.09
N GLU A 432 -0.28 30.95 2.51
CA GLU A 432 -1.24 32.06 2.39
C GLU A 432 -1.77 32.54 3.75
N VAL A 433 -1.95 31.65 4.72
CA VAL A 433 -2.39 32.03 6.07
C VAL A 433 -1.36 32.93 6.75
N VAL A 434 -0.06 32.67 6.59
CA VAL A 434 1.00 33.49 7.19
C VAL A 434 1.32 34.73 6.36
N THR A 435 1.42 34.57 5.03
CA THR A 435 1.80 35.67 4.14
C THR A 435 0.64 36.63 3.88
N GLY A 436 -0.62 36.19 3.98
CA GLY A 436 -1.76 36.96 3.49
C GLY A 436 -1.67 37.28 2.00
N GLU A 437 -0.76 36.63 1.27
CA GLU A 437 -0.50 36.80 -0.15
C GLU A 437 -0.92 35.53 -0.88
N THR A 438 -1.48 35.70 -2.09
CA THR A 438 -1.85 34.58 -2.94
C THR A 438 -0.60 33.82 -3.39
N LEU A 439 -0.57 32.52 -3.15
CA LEU A 439 0.42 31.61 -3.69
C LEU A 439 0.10 31.32 -5.16
N GLU A 440 0.83 31.95 -6.07
CA GLU A 440 0.64 31.78 -7.53
C GLU A 440 1.08 30.39 -8.02
N ASP A 441 2.26 29.91 -7.60
CA ASP A 441 2.72 28.56 -7.91
C ASP A 441 2.49 27.62 -6.72
N VAL A 442 1.52 26.73 -6.88
CA VAL A 442 1.12 25.75 -5.85
C VAL A 442 1.98 24.48 -5.86
N ASN A 443 2.95 24.36 -6.78
CA ASN A 443 3.70 23.11 -6.99
C ASN A 443 4.98 23.06 -6.15
N PHE A 444 4.95 22.31 -5.05
CA PHE A 444 6.14 22.05 -4.23
C PHE A 444 6.84 20.76 -4.67
N THR A 445 7.53 20.80 -5.82
CA THR A 445 8.14 19.60 -6.43
C THR A 445 9.24 18.95 -5.58
N ALA A 446 9.89 19.71 -4.69
CA ALA A 446 10.94 19.22 -3.79
C ALA A 446 10.46 18.12 -2.83
N VAL A 447 9.17 18.06 -2.51
CA VAL A 447 8.61 17.03 -1.62
C VAL A 447 7.97 15.86 -2.38
N ARG A 448 7.96 15.90 -3.73
CA ARG A 448 7.37 14.85 -4.57
C ARG A 448 8.37 13.73 -4.88
N GLY A 449 7.89 12.61 -5.41
CA GLY A 449 8.71 11.50 -5.89
C GLY A 449 9.00 10.42 -4.85
N MET A 450 9.80 9.43 -5.27
CA MET A 450 10.05 8.15 -4.55
C MET A 450 11.35 8.12 -3.75
N GLU A 451 12.04 9.25 -3.59
CA GLU A 451 13.18 9.35 -2.69
C GLU A 451 12.71 9.18 -1.23
N GLY A 452 13.38 8.29 -0.49
CA GLY A 452 12.90 7.80 0.80
C GLY A 452 12.73 8.85 1.90
N ILE A 453 13.60 9.86 1.90
CA ILE A 453 13.50 11.08 2.71
C ILE A 453 13.68 12.25 1.77
N LYS A 454 12.77 13.20 1.80
CA LYS A 454 12.80 14.43 1.02
C LYS A 454 12.74 15.61 1.97
N GLU A 455 13.40 16.70 1.61
CA GLU A 455 13.53 17.88 2.45
C GLU A 455 13.19 19.13 1.66
N ALA A 456 12.58 20.10 2.32
CA ALA A 456 12.35 21.42 1.75
C ALA A 456 12.49 22.50 2.83
N GLU A 457 12.81 23.72 2.40
CA GLU A 457 12.79 24.91 3.23
C GLU A 457 11.81 25.90 2.61
N VAL A 458 10.84 26.36 3.40
CA VAL A 458 9.86 27.36 2.97
C VAL A 458 10.03 28.62 3.82
N ASN A 459 10.06 29.78 3.15
CA ASN A 459 10.18 31.07 3.82
C ASN A 459 8.80 31.68 4.05
N LEU A 460 8.36 31.72 5.30
CA LEU A 460 7.10 32.32 5.74
C LEU A 460 7.38 33.71 6.32
N LYS A 461 7.45 34.73 5.46
CA LYS A 461 7.72 36.15 5.83
C LYS A 461 8.95 36.34 6.74
N GLY A 462 10.06 35.71 6.40
CA GLY A 462 11.32 35.79 7.13
C GLY A 462 11.55 34.65 8.13
N THR A 463 10.51 33.86 8.46
CA THR A 463 10.66 32.63 9.23
C THR A 463 10.93 31.47 8.28
N LYS A 464 12.14 30.89 8.34
CA LYS A 464 12.50 29.70 7.57
C LYS A 464 11.96 28.46 8.27
N VAL A 465 11.03 27.76 7.64
CA VAL A 465 10.47 26.49 8.11
C VAL A 465 11.08 25.37 7.29
N LYS A 466 11.86 24.51 7.96
CA LYS A 466 12.40 23.28 7.38
C LYS A 466 11.43 22.14 7.60
N VAL A 467 11.13 21.44 6.53
CA VAL A 467 10.21 20.31 6.53
C VAL A 467 10.87 19.07 5.95
N ALA A 468 10.43 17.92 6.43
CA ALA A 468 10.86 16.62 5.91
C ALA A 468 9.65 15.76 5.55
N VAL A 469 9.82 14.90 4.55
CA VAL A 469 8.84 13.90 4.14
C VAL A 469 9.54 12.56 4.10
N ALA A 470 9.02 11.58 4.82
CA ALA A 470 9.48 10.21 4.75
C ALA A 470 8.37 9.26 4.32
N HIS A 471 8.73 8.30 3.47
CA HIS A 471 7.85 7.17 3.17
C HIS A 471 8.58 5.84 3.37
N GLY A 472 7.85 4.86 3.93
CA GLY A 472 8.44 3.64 4.45
C GLY A 472 8.98 3.85 5.87
N LEU A 473 8.59 2.97 6.79
CA LEU A 473 8.90 3.14 8.21
C LEU A 473 10.40 3.02 8.54
N SER A 474 11.23 2.43 7.67
CA SER A 474 12.69 2.49 7.85
C SER A 474 13.27 3.89 7.66
N ASN A 475 12.64 4.73 6.83
CA ASN A 475 13.02 6.14 6.69
C ASN A 475 12.43 6.97 7.84
N ALA A 476 11.20 6.68 8.27
CA ALA A 476 10.62 7.26 9.47
C ALA A 476 11.54 7.05 10.68
N ARG A 477 12.05 5.82 10.87
CA ARG A 477 12.99 5.48 11.93
C ARG A 477 14.19 6.43 12.01
N LYS A 478 14.81 6.73 10.85
CA LYS A 478 15.97 7.65 10.77
C LYS A 478 15.62 9.06 11.25
N LEU A 479 14.48 9.60 10.83
CA LEU A 479 14.03 10.93 11.26
C LEU A 479 13.66 10.94 12.75
N MET A 480 13.02 9.89 13.23
CA MET A 480 12.64 9.76 14.63
C MET A 480 13.85 9.64 15.56
N ASP A 481 14.88 8.91 15.16
CA ASP A 481 16.14 8.83 15.92
C ASP A 481 16.81 10.21 15.99
N GLN A 482 16.81 11.00 14.91
CA GLN A 482 17.31 12.39 14.94
C GLN A 482 16.51 13.28 15.91
N VAL A 483 15.18 13.10 15.97
CA VAL A 483 14.34 13.88 16.90
C VAL A 483 14.64 13.49 18.35
N ARG A 484 14.71 12.19 18.63
CA ARG A 484 15.04 11.67 19.98
C ARG A 484 16.43 12.12 20.43
N GLU A 485 17.39 12.20 19.52
CA GLU A 485 18.75 12.69 19.79
C GLU A 485 18.85 14.22 19.89
N GLY A 486 17.78 14.96 19.59
CA GLY A 486 17.78 16.43 19.58
C GLY A 486 18.58 17.05 18.42
N THR A 487 18.87 16.29 17.37
CA THR A 487 19.65 16.72 16.20
C THR A 487 18.79 17.11 15.01
N SER A 488 17.48 16.86 15.08
CA SER A 488 16.53 17.14 13.98
C SER A 488 16.42 18.65 13.70
N PRO A 489 16.65 19.10 12.45
CA PRO A 489 16.54 20.52 12.08
C PRO A 489 15.12 20.94 11.68
N TYR A 490 14.16 20.00 11.64
CA TYR A 490 12.84 20.21 11.06
C TYR A 490 11.85 20.78 12.07
N GLN A 491 10.83 21.47 11.56
CA GLN A 491 9.68 21.94 12.35
C GLN A 491 8.43 21.10 12.06
N PHE A 492 8.34 20.50 10.86
CA PHE A 492 7.22 19.64 10.48
C PHE A 492 7.72 18.45 9.65
N ILE A 493 7.25 17.25 9.98
CA ILE A 493 7.62 16.02 9.29
C ILE A 493 6.37 15.24 8.88
N GLU A 494 6.21 15.03 7.57
CA GLU A 494 5.24 14.07 7.04
C GLU A 494 5.81 12.66 7.08
N ILE A 495 5.06 11.72 7.64
CA ILE A 495 5.43 10.30 7.64
C ILE A 495 4.30 9.44 7.09
N MET A 496 4.59 8.76 5.98
CA MET A 496 3.74 7.73 5.40
C MET A 496 4.36 6.35 5.62
N ALA A 497 3.60 5.44 6.23
CA ALA A 497 4.12 4.10 6.51
C ALA A 497 4.47 3.31 5.24
N CYS A 498 3.72 3.51 4.16
CA CYS A 498 3.85 2.73 2.93
C CYS A 498 4.76 3.45 1.92
N PRO A 499 5.65 2.73 1.18
CA PRO A 499 6.45 3.37 0.15
C PRO A 499 5.56 3.97 -0.94
N GLY A 500 5.84 5.22 -1.35
CA GLY A 500 5.00 5.97 -2.28
C GLY A 500 3.75 6.61 -1.66
N GLY A 501 3.53 6.45 -0.35
CA GLY A 501 2.32 6.96 0.34
C GLY A 501 1.16 5.95 0.31
N CYS A 502 -0.07 6.45 0.45
CA CYS A 502 -1.28 5.63 0.43
C CYS A 502 -1.47 4.89 -0.90
N ILE A 503 -0.93 5.39 -2.02
CA ILE A 503 -0.84 4.72 -3.32
C ILE A 503 -0.16 3.35 -3.26
N GLY A 504 0.82 3.19 -2.36
CA GLY A 504 1.49 1.93 -2.09
C GLY A 504 0.89 1.14 -0.92
N GLY A 505 -0.27 1.57 -0.41
CA GLY A 505 -0.91 1.04 0.79
C GLY A 505 -1.31 -0.43 0.68
N GLY A 506 -1.31 -1.15 1.80
CA GLY A 506 -1.54 -2.60 1.85
C GLY A 506 -2.92 -3.08 1.36
N GLY A 507 -3.89 -2.18 1.13
CA GLY A 507 -5.23 -2.48 0.61
C GLY A 507 -5.40 -2.23 -0.91
N GLN A 508 -4.36 -1.73 -1.59
CA GLN A 508 -4.38 -1.47 -3.04
C GLN A 508 -4.32 -2.74 -3.89
N PRO A 509 -4.67 -2.71 -5.19
CA PRO A 509 -4.34 -3.79 -6.11
C PRO A 509 -2.89 -4.25 -5.95
N ILE A 510 -2.67 -5.56 -6.02
CA ILE A 510 -1.37 -6.17 -5.70
C ILE A 510 -0.28 -5.53 -6.55
N THR A 511 0.64 -4.84 -5.87
CA THR A 511 1.68 -4.02 -6.50
C THR A 511 2.98 -4.79 -6.54
N LYS A 512 3.49 -5.07 -7.74
CA LYS A 512 4.69 -5.93 -7.94
C LYS A 512 6.01 -5.19 -7.86
N CYS A 513 6.01 -3.87 -8.02
CA CYS A 513 7.20 -3.03 -7.92
C CYS A 513 6.86 -1.55 -7.68
N ASN A 514 7.88 -0.76 -7.35
CA ASN A 514 7.79 0.69 -7.18
C ASN A 514 7.40 1.43 -8.46
N ALA A 515 7.76 0.94 -9.65
CA ALA A 515 7.39 1.58 -10.92
C ALA A 515 5.86 1.71 -11.07
N MET A 516 5.10 0.69 -10.67
CA MET A 516 3.63 0.78 -10.66
C MET A 516 3.11 1.83 -9.66
N ARG A 517 3.84 2.07 -8.56
CA ARG A 517 3.49 3.14 -7.60
C ARG A 517 3.73 4.50 -8.22
N GLU A 518 4.81 4.67 -8.98
CA GLU A 518 5.11 5.90 -9.71
C GLU A 518 4.04 6.23 -10.76
N GLU A 519 3.53 5.23 -11.48
CA GLU A 519 2.41 5.41 -12.42
C GLU A 519 1.15 5.95 -11.72
N ARG A 520 0.80 5.37 -10.56
CA ARG A 520 -0.32 5.87 -9.74
C ARG A 520 -0.06 7.27 -9.16
N ILE A 521 1.17 7.57 -8.74
CA ILE A 521 1.56 8.92 -8.26
C ILE A 521 1.38 9.94 -9.38
N LYS A 522 1.82 9.60 -10.60
CA LYS A 522 1.68 10.47 -11.76
C LYS A 522 0.20 10.79 -12.03
N ALA A 523 -0.67 9.78 -12.07
CA ALA A 523 -2.10 9.98 -12.29
C ALA A 523 -2.77 10.85 -11.20
N ILE A 524 -2.35 10.73 -9.93
CA ILE A 524 -2.83 11.63 -8.86
C ILE A 524 -2.46 13.10 -9.11
N TYR A 525 -1.23 13.38 -9.54
CA TYR A 525 -0.80 14.76 -9.80
C TYR A 525 -1.37 15.34 -11.09
N GLU A 526 -1.67 14.49 -12.08
CA GLU A 526 -2.41 14.89 -13.29
C GLU A 526 -3.83 15.36 -12.93
N GLU A 527 -4.50 14.68 -11.99
CA GLU A 527 -5.82 15.12 -11.51
C GLU A 527 -5.73 16.46 -10.74
N ASP A 528 -4.79 16.62 -9.80
CA ASP A 528 -4.59 17.90 -9.09
C ASP A 528 -4.40 19.05 -10.08
N ALA A 529 -3.58 18.86 -11.12
CA ALA A 529 -3.35 19.88 -12.14
C ALA A 529 -4.61 20.24 -12.94
N GLY A 530 -5.57 19.31 -13.08
CA GLY A 530 -6.82 19.50 -13.81
C GLY A 530 -7.95 20.15 -13.00
N LEU A 531 -7.79 20.34 -11.69
CA LEU A 531 -8.86 20.84 -10.82
C LEU A 531 -8.86 22.37 -10.71
N PRO A 532 -10.06 23.00 -10.64
CA PRO A 532 -10.17 24.46 -10.52
C PRO A 532 -9.74 24.97 -9.13
N LEU A 533 -9.94 24.16 -8.09
CA LEU A 533 -9.54 24.46 -6.72
C LEU A 533 -8.38 23.54 -6.34
N ARG A 534 -7.24 24.10 -5.95
CA ARG A 534 -6.00 23.36 -5.65
C ARG A 534 -5.41 23.69 -4.27
N LYS A 535 -6.15 24.39 -3.43
CA LYS A 535 -5.76 24.82 -2.07
C LYS A 535 -6.92 24.48 -1.14
N SER A 536 -6.64 23.95 0.05
CA SER A 536 -7.68 23.40 0.93
C SER A 536 -8.65 24.43 1.53
N HIS A 537 -8.23 25.69 1.63
CA HIS A 537 -8.93 26.76 2.36
C HIS A 537 -9.85 27.63 1.50
#